data_AF-A0A6L5NXF5-F1
#
_entry.id   AF-A0A6L5NXF5-F1
#
_cell.length_a   1.000
_cell.length_b   1.000
_cell.length_c   1.000
_cell.angle_alpha   90.00
_cell.angle_beta   90.00
_cell.angle_gamma   90.00
#
_symmetry.space_group_name_H-M   'P 1'
#
loop_
_entity.id
_entity.type
_entity.pdbx_description
1 polymer ?
#
loop_
_entity_poly.entity_id
_entity_poly.type
_entity_poly.pdbx_seq_one_letter_code
_entity_poly.pdbx_strand_id
1 'polypeptide(L)'
;MKPFTLFLSVFFTVMLSGCNQYKLHSDNLAHSVDNPLSQIKHVATATDYRLTLEPQHIVVVGQQPFEMTFSVTGKNQQGKTLPFTGLTKIAVFVTNQHRNAKGIGASFVWQSHVITNTHNQYNMICSVDGANSQHDCTLREDKKQPGTYHAWWQHQGNAPVVLANGDPNNLHRVMIQSLNVTDFAGKPLADNLLSTPIDFIPATGQMAKSQKDSVSNSACRSCHLCLGGYDEGDIRIANLHKHDNYQKVENCIACHNSAMAATQDNPKKGFSLNWNAMIHTLHSGNKMKLNGEAKELFGGIDFSDDSNKCQTCHDNGQQWRQNIYAQACVSCHNNVNFNTGENHAGIIPTGDEACTLCHSSGRLSPNEAHSTHCRKSATGNFVIDIQSVKVTPAANAANSNLVITAKVMMNDKPLDAATYAHIDDYMTNETRPFLVGKINPETGAPIALNLRRLGINTFKPLFTGGVMGNNGMLTVSAKYLTSQLVGQVFATAELQLCASNGKIVKCDDNAQQITVANVAKTKYFNLTPTH
;
A
#
# COMPACT_ATOMS: atom_id res chain seq x y z
N MET A 1 43.26 -28.01 -29.23
CA MET A 1 44.00 -26.76 -28.93
C MET A 1 43.00 -25.69 -28.52
N LYS A 2 43.11 -25.19 -27.28
CA LYS A 2 42.54 -23.91 -26.78
C LYS A 2 43.39 -22.73 -27.34
N PRO A 3 42.99 -21.43 -27.28
CA PRO A 3 42.22 -20.72 -26.22
C PRO A 3 41.03 -19.84 -26.72
N PHE A 4 39.94 -19.70 -25.97
CA PHE A 4 39.64 -18.70 -24.90
C PHE A 4 39.55 -17.23 -25.38
N THR A 5 38.37 -16.59 -25.29
CA THR A 5 38.09 -15.44 -24.41
C THR A 5 36.57 -15.21 -24.25
N LEU A 6 36.18 -15.08 -22.98
CA LEU A 6 34.90 -14.76 -22.33
C LEU A 6 34.20 -13.47 -22.83
N PHE A 7 32.86 -13.45 -22.84
CA PHE A 7 32.07 -12.37 -22.22
C PHE A 7 30.66 -12.87 -21.86
N LEU A 8 30.28 -12.66 -20.59
CA LEU A 8 29.05 -13.07 -19.94
C LEU A 8 28.46 -11.83 -19.24
N SER A 9 27.19 -11.47 -19.49
CA SER A 9 26.28 -10.80 -18.55
C SER A 9 24.88 -10.74 -19.21
N VAL A 10 23.84 -11.39 -18.70
CA VAL A 10 23.02 -11.13 -17.49
C VAL A 10 22.35 -9.75 -17.54
N PHE A 11 21.06 -9.73 -17.90
CA PHE A 11 20.10 -8.67 -17.54
C PHE A 11 18.78 -9.31 -17.14
N PHE A 12 18.67 -9.68 -15.86
CA PHE A 12 17.42 -9.77 -15.11
C PHE A 12 17.77 -9.45 -13.65
N THR A 13 16.86 -8.81 -12.94
CA THR A 13 16.95 -8.30 -11.55
C THR A 13 17.24 -6.81 -11.42
N VAL A 14 16.18 -6.00 -11.45
CA VAL A 14 16.12 -4.74 -10.68
C VAL A 14 14.77 -4.75 -9.96
N MET A 15 14.82 -4.70 -8.62
CA MET A 15 13.75 -4.52 -7.63
C MET A 15 13.83 -5.60 -6.55
N LEU A 16 14.78 -5.49 -5.61
CA LEU A 16 14.75 -6.13 -4.28
C LEU A 16 15.97 -5.62 -3.47
N SER A 17 16.00 -4.32 -3.16
CA SER A 17 17.01 -3.77 -2.23
C SER A 17 16.51 -2.45 -1.65
N GLY A 18 15.60 -2.54 -0.67
CA GLY A 18 15.04 -1.35 -0.02
C GLY A 18 14.73 -1.51 1.47
N CYS A 19 15.30 -2.52 2.15
CA CYS A 19 14.98 -2.81 3.55
C CYS A 19 16.13 -2.50 4.54
N ASN A 20 17.06 -1.62 4.18
CA ASN A 20 18.24 -1.41 5.02
C ASN A 20 18.63 0.07 5.16
N GLN A 21 17.74 0.90 5.71
CA GLN A 21 18.12 2.22 6.23
C GLN A 21 17.26 2.61 7.45
N TYR A 22 17.66 2.12 8.63
CA TYR A 22 17.56 2.86 9.89
C TYR A 22 18.77 2.46 10.73
N LYS A 23 19.87 3.22 10.62
CA LYS A 23 21.06 3.06 11.47
C LYS A 23 21.02 4.21 12.48
N LEU A 24 20.60 3.91 13.70
CA LEU A 24 20.68 4.86 14.81
C LEU A 24 22.14 4.95 15.30
N HIS A 25 22.57 6.18 15.60
CA HIS A 25 23.89 6.48 16.16
C HIS A 25 24.08 5.77 17.52
N SER A 26 25.24 5.13 17.67
CA SER A 26 25.71 4.55 18.94
C SER A 26 26.83 5.41 19.50
N ASP A 27 26.59 6.06 20.64
CA ASP A 27 27.66 6.59 21.48
C ASP A 27 28.02 5.59 22.58
N ASN A 28 29.33 5.44 22.77
CA ASN A 28 29.99 4.50 23.67
C ASN A 28 29.68 4.76 25.15
N LEU A 29 29.41 3.69 25.91
CA LEU A 29 29.83 3.57 27.31
C LEU A 29 30.19 2.10 27.61
N ALA A 30 31.34 1.90 28.24
CA ALA A 30 31.96 0.61 28.49
C ALA A 30 31.63 0.03 29.88
N HIS A 31 31.76 -1.30 29.94
CA HIS A 31 32.00 -2.19 31.10
C HIS A 31 30.84 -2.65 32.00
N SER A 32 30.41 -3.90 31.82
CA SER A 32 30.56 -4.97 32.83
C SER A 32 30.73 -6.32 32.11
N VAL A 33 31.58 -7.18 32.66
CA VAL A 33 31.81 -8.55 32.17
C VAL A 33 30.77 -9.45 32.81
N ASP A 34 29.66 -9.69 32.12
CA ASP A 34 28.67 -10.70 32.51
C ASP A 34 28.82 -11.95 31.64
N ASN A 35 28.84 -13.10 32.32
CA ASN A 35 28.86 -14.46 31.79
C ASN A 35 28.02 -14.59 30.50
N PRO A 36 28.50 -15.19 29.38
CA PRO A 36 27.71 -15.24 28.15
C PRO A 36 26.51 -16.16 28.36
N LEU A 37 25.38 -15.59 28.76
CA LEU A 37 24.12 -16.29 28.92
C LEU A 37 23.84 -17.04 27.60
N SER A 38 23.74 -18.37 27.68
CA SER A 38 23.39 -19.24 26.54
C SER A 38 21.94 -19.07 26.08
N GLN A 39 21.22 -18.10 26.65
CA GLN A 39 19.78 -17.87 26.56
C GLN A 39 19.50 -16.38 26.80
N ILE A 40 18.32 -15.90 26.40
CA ILE A 40 17.87 -14.53 26.66
C ILE A 40 16.41 -14.50 27.12
N LYS A 41 16.01 -13.43 27.81
CA LYS A 41 14.62 -13.21 28.27
C LYS A 41 14.03 -11.88 27.81
N HIS A 42 14.85 -11.07 27.15
CA HIS A 42 14.53 -9.72 26.69
C HIS A 42 15.10 -9.52 25.30
N VAL A 43 14.47 -8.64 24.52
CA VAL A 43 14.88 -8.25 23.16
C VAL A 43 14.75 -6.75 23.00
N ALA A 44 15.60 -6.11 22.22
CA ALA A 44 15.54 -4.64 22.09
C ALA A 44 14.29 -4.19 21.32
N THR A 45 13.91 -4.93 20.28
CA THR A 45 12.77 -4.62 19.42
C THR A 45 12.02 -5.89 19.00
N ALA A 46 10.83 -5.76 18.43
CA ALA A 46 10.12 -6.89 17.83
C ALA A 46 10.91 -7.58 16.70
N THR A 47 11.77 -6.82 16.01
CA THR A 47 12.63 -7.31 14.93
C THR A 47 13.73 -8.23 15.44
N ASP A 48 14.00 -8.23 16.74
CA ASP A 48 14.98 -9.10 17.38
C ASP A 48 14.35 -10.38 17.93
N TYR A 49 13.04 -10.60 17.73
CA TYR A 49 12.29 -11.74 18.27
C TYR A 49 11.73 -12.61 17.15
N ARG A 50 11.93 -13.94 17.23
CA ARG A 50 11.46 -14.89 16.22
C ARG A 50 10.67 -16.02 16.88
N LEU A 51 9.46 -16.24 16.35
CA LEU A 51 8.57 -17.35 16.66
C LEU A 51 8.53 -18.28 15.45
N THR A 52 8.84 -19.56 15.66
CA THR A 52 8.84 -20.57 14.61
C THR A 52 7.82 -21.65 14.94
N LEU A 53 6.89 -21.86 14.00
CA LEU A 53 5.81 -22.85 14.09
C LEU A 53 6.09 -24.01 13.14
N GLU A 54 5.66 -25.21 13.53
CA GLU A 54 5.81 -26.43 12.74
C GLU A 54 4.46 -27.17 12.63
N PRO A 55 3.92 -27.40 11.41
CA PRO A 55 2.62 -28.03 11.22
C PRO A 55 2.46 -29.39 11.90
N GLN A 56 3.49 -30.23 11.87
CA GLN A 56 3.48 -31.58 12.42
C GLN A 56 3.24 -31.63 13.93
N HIS A 57 3.40 -30.51 14.62
CA HIS A 57 3.23 -30.42 16.06
C HIS A 57 1.97 -29.67 16.45
N ILE A 58 1.00 -29.46 15.55
CA ILE A 58 -0.16 -28.61 15.80
C ILE A 58 -1.48 -29.37 15.55
N VAL A 59 -2.33 -29.44 16.57
CA VAL A 59 -3.67 -30.04 16.50
C VAL A 59 -4.74 -28.96 16.60
N VAL A 60 -5.50 -28.73 15.52
CA VAL A 60 -6.51 -27.66 15.43
C VAL A 60 -7.86 -28.08 14.84
N VAL A 61 -8.03 -29.36 14.55
CA VAL A 61 -9.26 -29.90 13.95
C VAL A 61 -9.44 -31.36 14.38
N GLY A 62 -10.69 -31.79 14.47
CA GLY A 62 -11.05 -33.14 14.90
C GLY A 62 -11.19 -33.25 16.42
N GLN A 63 -11.09 -34.50 16.91
CA GLN A 63 -11.40 -34.85 18.32
C GLN A 63 -10.17 -34.96 19.21
N GLN A 64 -8.97 -34.80 18.64
CA GLN A 64 -7.75 -34.82 19.43
C GLN A 64 -7.65 -33.52 20.24
N PRO A 65 -7.22 -33.58 21.51
CA PRO A 65 -6.98 -32.39 22.30
C PRO A 65 -6.00 -31.45 21.59
N PHE A 66 -6.22 -30.15 21.74
CA PHE A 66 -5.28 -29.16 21.22
C PHE A 66 -3.89 -29.37 21.84
N GLU A 67 -2.89 -29.40 20.97
CA GLU A 67 -1.48 -29.40 21.31
C GLU A 67 -0.74 -28.58 20.25
N MET A 68 0.24 -27.80 20.68
CA MET A 68 1.19 -27.13 19.81
C MET A 68 2.61 -27.13 20.40
N THR A 69 3.61 -27.37 19.55
CA THR A 69 5.02 -27.11 19.88
C THR A 69 5.58 -26.04 18.96
N PHE A 70 6.34 -25.10 19.54
CA PHE A 70 6.98 -24.01 18.80
C PHE A 70 8.30 -23.62 19.45
N SER A 71 9.15 -22.92 18.70
CA SER A 71 10.41 -22.38 19.22
C SER A 71 10.47 -20.87 19.13
N VAL A 72 11.24 -20.30 20.05
CA VAL A 72 11.45 -18.86 20.18
C VAL A 72 12.94 -18.58 20.29
N THR A 73 13.41 -17.65 19.46
CA THR A 73 14.75 -17.09 19.58
C THR A 73 14.68 -15.57 19.62
N GLY A 74 15.75 -14.95 20.08
CA GLY A 74 15.93 -13.53 19.83
C GLY A 74 17.38 -13.08 19.92
N LYS A 75 17.61 -11.80 19.67
CA LYS A 75 18.94 -11.20 19.67
C LYS A 75 19.24 -10.50 20.99
N ASN A 76 20.43 -10.75 21.54
CA ASN A 76 20.96 -9.99 22.66
C ASN A 76 21.43 -8.58 22.22
N GLN A 77 21.92 -7.76 23.17
CA GLN A 77 22.47 -6.43 22.89
C GLN A 77 23.68 -6.42 21.94
N GLN A 78 24.34 -7.58 21.75
CA GLN A 78 25.46 -7.75 20.82
C GLN A 78 24.99 -8.25 19.43
N GLY A 79 23.67 -8.39 19.21
CA GLY A 79 23.10 -8.89 17.96
C GLY A 79 23.17 -10.41 17.77
N LYS A 80 23.62 -11.16 18.78
CA LYS A 80 23.71 -12.63 18.72
C LYS A 80 22.35 -13.27 18.96
N THR A 81 21.91 -14.13 18.04
CA THR A 81 20.70 -14.95 18.19
C THR A 81 20.91 -16.03 19.25
N LEU A 82 20.01 -16.09 20.22
CA LEU A 82 20.00 -17.03 21.34
C LEU A 82 18.57 -17.55 21.58
N PRO A 83 18.40 -18.74 22.19
CA PRO A 83 17.10 -19.21 22.62
C PRO A 83 16.44 -18.24 23.60
N PHE A 84 15.16 -17.96 23.38
CA PHE A 84 14.39 -17.04 24.22
C PHE A 84 13.61 -17.81 25.28
N THR A 85 13.94 -17.59 26.55
CA THR A 85 13.39 -18.34 27.70
C THR A 85 12.47 -17.46 28.54
N GLY A 86 11.62 -18.09 29.36
CA GLY A 86 10.72 -17.36 30.27
C GLY A 86 9.52 -16.68 29.62
N LEU A 87 9.08 -17.10 28.42
CA LEU A 87 7.80 -16.69 27.86
C LEU A 87 6.65 -17.18 28.76
N THR A 88 5.81 -16.25 29.21
CA THR A 88 4.75 -16.55 30.19
C THR A 88 3.37 -16.70 29.57
N LYS A 89 3.14 -16.07 28.40
CA LYS A 89 1.80 -15.96 27.82
C LYS A 89 1.84 -15.78 26.30
N ILE A 90 0.95 -16.47 25.60
CA ILE A 90 0.70 -16.31 24.16
C ILE A 90 -0.79 -16.19 23.86
N ALA A 91 -1.13 -15.56 22.74
CA ALA A 91 -2.43 -15.66 22.11
C ALA A 91 -2.32 -16.50 20.82
N VAL A 92 -3.20 -17.49 20.68
CA VAL A 92 -3.26 -18.42 19.55
C VAL A 92 -4.47 -18.11 18.68
N PHE A 93 -4.22 -17.92 17.39
CA PHE A 93 -5.23 -17.61 16.40
C PHE A 93 -5.25 -18.71 15.35
N VAL A 94 -6.45 -19.23 15.07
CA VAL A 94 -6.64 -20.29 14.07
C VAL A 94 -7.81 -19.94 13.17
N THR A 95 -7.56 -20.02 11.87
CA THR A 95 -8.58 -19.90 10.84
C THR A 95 -8.48 -21.04 9.85
N ASN A 96 -9.57 -21.37 9.16
CA ASN A 96 -9.54 -22.27 8.02
C ASN A 96 -10.17 -21.63 6.78
N GLN A 97 -9.62 -21.97 5.63
CA GLN A 97 -10.22 -21.68 4.34
C GLN A 97 -11.15 -22.84 3.96
N HIS A 98 -12.37 -22.55 3.55
CA HIS A 98 -13.26 -23.55 2.97
C HIS A 98 -14.07 -22.97 1.80
N ARG A 99 -14.62 -23.86 0.95
CA ARG A 99 -15.51 -23.46 -0.14
C ARG A 99 -16.77 -22.83 0.43
N ASN A 100 -17.19 -21.72 -0.14
CA ASN A 100 -18.44 -21.09 0.21
C ASN A 100 -19.61 -21.88 -0.36
N ALA A 101 -20.39 -22.52 0.51
CA ALA A 101 -21.55 -23.32 0.12
C ALA A 101 -22.82 -22.49 -0.13
N LYS A 102 -22.83 -21.20 0.20
CA LYS A 102 -24.05 -20.36 0.13
C LYS A 102 -24.39 -19.89 -1.28
N GLY A 103 -23.52 -20.08 -2.26
CA GLY A 103 -23.70 -19.60 -3.64
C GLY A 103 -23.56 -18.09 -3.83
N ILE A 104 -23.62 -17.30 -2.76
CA ILE A 104 -23.44 -15.84 -2.73
C ILE A 104 -22.08 -15.45 -2.16
N GLY A 105 -21.45 -14.41 -2.69
CA GLY A 105 -20.17 -13.88 -2.24
C GLY A 105 -18.93 -14.61 -2.76
N ALA A 106 -17.82 -14.50 -2.03
CA ALA A 106 -16.54 -15.08 -2.43
C ALA A 106 -16.60 -16.62 -2.52
N SER A 107 -15.99 -17.24 -3.53
CA SER A 107 -16.01 -18.72 -3.73
C SER A 107 -15.33 -19.49 -2.59
N PHE A 108 -14.37 -18.85 -1.93
CA PHE A 108 -13.76 -19.31 -0.71
C PHE A 108 -13.96 -18.27 0.37
N VAL A 109 -14.12 -18.71 1.61
CA VAL A 109 -14.25 -17.87 2.80
C VAL A 109 -13.26 -18.32 3.87
N TRP A 110 -12.86 -17.36 4.71
CA TRP A 110 -12.08 -17.61 5.92
C TRP A 110 -13.04 -17.73 7.09
N GLN A 111 -12.77 -18.68 7.97
CA GLN A 111 -13.53 -18.90 9.20
C GLN A 111 -12.58 -18.94 10.39
N SER A 112 -12.83 -18.10 11.39
CA SER A 112 -12.13 -18.19 12.67
C SER A 112 -12.71 -19.33 13.50
N HIS A 113 -11.82 -20.18 14.01
CA HIS A 113 -12.19 -21.30 14.88
C HIS A 113 -12.81 -20.79 16.18
N VAL A 114 -12.15 -19.82 16.81
CA VAL A 114 -12.57 -19.28 18.10
C VAL A 114 -13.92 -18.60 17.99
N ILE A 115 -14.11 -17.73 16.99
CA ILE A 115 -15.39 -17.05 16.80
C ILE A 115 -16.52 -18.05 16.53
N THR A 116 -16.25 -19.08 15.75
CA THR A 116 -17.23 -20.16 15.47
C THR A 116 -17.61 -20.90 16.75
N ASN A 117 -16.64 -21.18 17.62
CA ASN A 117 -16.85 -21.99 18.81
C ASN A 117 -17.41 -21.18 20.00
N THR A 118 -17.01 -19.92 20.17
CA THR A 118 -17.31 -19.13 21.39
C THR A 118 -18.21 -17.93 21.15
N HIS A 119 -18.35 -17.45 19.91
CA HIS A 119 -19.13 -16.28 19.49
C HIS A 119 -18.69 -14.92 20.06
N ASN A 120 -17.76 -14.86 21.01
CA ASN A 120 -17.38 -13.62 21.71
C ASN A 120 -15.87 -13.42 21.91
N GLN A 121 -15.03 -14.33 21.40
CA GLN A 121 -13.58 -14.25 21.48
C GLN A 121 -12.93 -14.39 20.10
N TYR A 122 -11.69 -13.91 19.97
CA TYR A 122 -10.95 -13.89 18.70
C TYR A 122 -9.71 -14.80 18.70
N ASN A 123 -9.21 -15.14 19.88
CA ASN A 123 -8.05 -16.00 20.12
C ASN A 123 -8.26 -16.83 21.38
N MET A 124 -7.44 -17.85 21.53
CA MET A 124 -7.28 -18.57 22.79
C MET A 124 -5.97 -18.14 23.44
N ILE A 125 -6.01 -17.87 24.73
CA ILE A 125 -4.82 -17.52 25.51
C ILE A 125 -4.19 -18.80 26.06
N CYS A 126 -2.86 -18.88 26.02
CA CYS A 126 -2.12 -19.91 26.74
C CYS A 126 -1.12 -19.28 27.72
N SER A 127 -1.07 -19.77 28.95
CA SER A 127 -0.17 -19.22 29.98
C SER A 127 0.50 -20.31 30.83
N VAL A 128 1.62 -19.94 31.45
CA VAL A 128 2.35 -20.82 32.40
C VAL A 128 1.54 -21.16 33.65
N ASP A 129 0.59 -20.29 34.01
CA ASP A 129 -0.33 -20.47 35.12
C ASP A 129 -1.60 -21.25 34.72
N GLY A 130 -1.54 -22.03 33.64
CA GLY A 130 -2.70 -22.67 32.98
C GLY A 130 -3.84 -23.06 33.94
N ALA A 131 -5.07 -22.71 33.55
CA ALA A 131 -6.35 -22.99 34.23
C ALA A 131 -6.89 -22.00 35.30
N ASN A 132 -6.47 -20.73 35.34
CA ASN A 132 -7.23 -19.72 36.13
C ASN A 132 -8.55 -19.28 35.48
N SER A 133 -8.71 -19.52 34.17
CA SER A 133 -9.99 -19.33 33.46
C SER A 133 -10.29 -20.55 32.59
N GLN A 134 -11.58 -20.89 32.45
CA GLN A 134 -12.07 -22.08 31.72
C GLN A 134 -11.85 -22.04 30.20
N HIS A 135 -11.16 -21.02 29.68
CA HIS A 135 -10.93 -20.78 28.25
C HIS A 135 -9.45 -20.71 27.89
N ASP A 136 -8.55 -20.88 28.87
CA ASP A 136 -7.11 -20.74 28.66
C ASP A 136 -6.43 -22.11 28.51
N CYS A 137 -5.44 -22.19 27.64
CA CYS A 137 -4.59 -23.36 27.51
C CYS A 137 -3.32 -23.24 28.38
N THR A 138 -2.65 -24.36 28.64
CA THR A 138 -1.40 -24.36 29.42
C THR A 138 -0.22 -24.16 28.49
N LEU A 139 0.76 -23.36 28.92
CA LEU A 139 2.03 -23.13 28.21
C LEU A 139 3.20 -23.57 29.10
N ARG A 140 4.19 -24.25 28.54
CA ARG A 140 5.40 -24.65 29.27
C ARG A 140 6.63 -24.65 28.39
N GLU A 141 7.73 -24.13 28.91
CA GLU A 141 9.06 -24.25 28.30
C GLU A 141 9.65 -25.66 28.50
N ASP A 142 10.28 -26.22 27.47
CA ASP A 142 11.10 -27.43 27.59
C ASP A 142 12.45 -27.09 28.23
N LYS A 143 12.67 -27.58 29.46
CA LYS A 143 13.91 -27.41 30.20
C LYS A 143 15.12 -28.07 29.53
N LYS A 144 14.92 -29.08 28.69
CA LYS A 144 15.99 -29.79 27.97
C LYS A 144 16.36 -29.09 26.67
N GLN A 145 15.44 -28.32 26.10
CA GLN A 145 15.60 -27.57 24.86
C GLN A 145 15.16 -26.12 25.07
N PRO A 146 15.99 -25.29 25.73
CA PRO A 146 15.67 -23.90 26.02
C PRO A 146 15.16 -23.16 24.79
N GLY A 147 14.14 -22.32 24.97
CA GLY A 147 13.46 -21.63 23.87
C GLY A 147 12.44 -22.47 23.10
N THR A 148 12.27 -23.75 23.41
CA THR A 148 11.16 -24.57 22.89
C THR A 148 10.01 -24.57 23.88
N TYR A 149 8.79 -24.42 23.39
CA TYR A 149 7.58 -24.34 24.21
C TYR A 149 6.51 -25.30 23.71
N HIS A 150 5.82 -25.89 24.66
CA HIS A 150 4.66 -26.75 24.46
C HIS A 150 3.44 -26.04 25.03
N ALA A 151 2.37 -25.93 24.23
CA ALA A 151 1.09 -25.47 24.69
C ALA A 151 0.01 -26.52 24.43
N TRP A 152 -0.86 -26.78 25.41
CA TRP A 152 -1.85 -27.84 25.31
C TRP A 152 -3.11 -27.54 26.11
N TRP A 153 -4.19 -28.21 25.73
CA TRP A 153 -5.48 -28.10 26.40
C TRP A 153 -5.65 -29.15 27.49
N GLN A 154 -6.06 -28.71 28.68
CA GLN A 154 -6.22 -29.57 29.86
C GLN A 154 -7.69 -29.70 30.32
N HIS A 155 -8.59 -28.91 29.76
CA HIS A 155 -10.00 -28.91 30.15
C HIS A 155 -10.79 -29.99 29.41
N GLN A 156 -11.99 -30.27 29.92
CA GLN A 156 -12.94 -31.16 29.25
C GLN A 156 -13.44 -30.52 27.95
N GLY A 157 -13.63 -31.34 26.92
CA GLY A 157 -14.06 -30.90 25.59
C GLY A 157 -12.93 -30.32 24.74
N ASN A 158 -13.29 -29.80 23.57
CA ASN A 158 -12.32 -29.23 22.63
C ASN A 158 -11.95 -27.80 23.02
N ALA A 159 -10.68 -27.46 22.79
CA ALA A 159 -10.19 -26.10 22.96
C ALA A 159 -10.93 -25.14 22.01
N PRO A 160 -11.08 -23.84 22.36
CA PRO A 160 -11.72 -22.85 21.49
C PRO A 160 -11.15 -22.76 20.07
N VAL A 161 -9.87 -23.07 19.90
CA VAL A 161 -9.17 -23.08 18.59
C VAL A 161 -9.31 -24.40 17.81
N VAL A 162 -9.98 -25.42 18.34
CA VAL A 162 -10.16 -26.72 17.67
C VAL A 162 -11.56 -26.80 17.06
N LEU A 163 -11.65 -27.00 15.74
CA LEU A 163 -12.92 -27.32 15.09
C LEU A 163 -13.18 -28.83 15.16
N ALA A 164 -14.00 -29.25 16.13
CA ALA A 164 -14.33 -30.66 16.37
C ALA A 164 -14.83 -31.40 15.11
N ASN A 165 -15.71 -30.72 14.36
CA ASN A 165 -16.36 -31.22 13.16
C ASN A 165 -15.83 -30.53 11.89
N GLY A 166 -14.63 -29.93 11.96
CA GLY A 166 -13.98 -29.34 10.79
C GLY A 166 -13.44 -30.40 9.85
N ASP A 167 -13.32 -30.06 8.56
CA ASP A 167 -12.70 -30.95 7.57
C ASP A 167 -11.17 -30.83 7.66
N PRO A 168 -10.45 -31.91 8.03
CA PRO A 168 -9.00 -31.89 8.17
C PRO A 168 -8.26 -31.79 6.83
N ASN A 169 -8.96 -31.88 5.69
CA ASN A 169 -8.39 -31.66 4.36
C ASN A 169 -8.47 -30.20 3.90
N ASN A 170 -9.17 -29.35 4.64
CA ASN A 170 -9.15 -27.91 4.39
C ASN A 170 -7.82 -27.30 4.85
N LEU A 171 -7.43 -26.22 4.18
CA LEU A 171 -6.29 -25.42 4.61
C LEU A 171 -6.62 -24.70 5.92
N HIS A 172 -5.73 -24.88 6.89
CA HIS A 172 -5.75 -24.21 8.17
C HIS A 172 -4.56 -23.26 8.28
N ARG A 173 -4.82 -22.07 8.82
CA ARG A 173 -3.86 -21.01 9.05
C ARG A 173 -3.72 -20.76 10.54
N VAL A 174 -2.50 -20.86 11.04
CA VAL A 174 -2.17 -20.68 12.46
C VAL A 174 -1.14 -19.57 12.62
N MET A 175 -1.36 -18.70 13.61
CA MET A 175 -0.39 -17.72 14.07
C MET A 175 -0.46 -17.58 15.59
N ILE A 176 0.66 -17.16 16.18
CA ILE A 176 0.72 -16.82 17.60
C ILE A 176 1.27 -15.42 17.83
N GLN A 177 0.81 -14.81 18.91
CA GLN A 177 1.34 -13.56 19.45
C GLN A 177 1.92 -13.82 20.83
N SER A 178 3.20 -13.48 21.04
CA SER A 178 3.79 -13.47 22.38
C SER A 178 3.35 -12.23 23.15
N LEU A 179 2.94 -12.42 24.41
CA LEU A 179 2.47 -11.37 25.30
C LEU A 179 3.46 -11.19 26.47
N ASN A 180 3.42 -10.02 27.11
CA ASN A 180 4.23 -9.70 28.30
C ASN A 180 5.75 -9.81 28.10
N VAL A 181 6.24 -9.65 26.87
CA VAL A 181 7.68 -9.57 26.58
C VAL A 181 8.13 -8.11 26.68
N THR A 182 9.28 -7.90 27.30
CA THR A 182 9.86 -6.58 27.54
C THR A 182 11.25 -6.44 26.95
N ASP A 183 11.66 -5.18 26.76
CA ASP A 183 13.02 -4.85 26.42
C ASP A 183 14.00 -5.04 27.59
N PHE A 184 15.28 -4.78 27.34
CA PHE A 184 16.34 -4.91 28.34
C PHE A 184 16.20 -3.91 29.51
N ALA A 185 15.34 -2.90 29.39
CA ALA A 185 14.99 -1.96 30.45
C ALA A 185 13.68 -2.35 31.18
N GLY A 186 13.05 -3.48 30.81
CA GLY A 186 11.79 -3.95 31.38
C GLY A 186 10.55 -3.24 30.83
N LYS A 187 10.66 -2.48 29.73
CA LYS A 187 9.53 -1.78 29.11
C LYS A 187 8.82 -2.67 28.09
N PRO A 188 7.48 -2.60 27.94
CA PRO A 188 6.77 -3.25 26.85
C PRO A 188 7.28 -2.80 25.47
N LEU A 189 7.36 -3.74 24.54
CA LEU A 189 7.71 -3.45 23.15
C LEU A 189 6.57 -2.71 22.44
N ALA A 190 6.93 -1.82 21.50
CA ALA A 190 5.96 -1.01 20.77
C ALA A 190 5.17 -1.80 19.72
N ASP A 191 5.79 -2.84 19.15
CA ASP A 191 5.20 -3.68 18.10
C ASP A 191 4.81 -5.06 18.65
N ASN A 192 3.71 -5.61 18.13
CA ASN A 192 3.28 -6.97 18.45
C ASN A 192 4.35 -8.02 18.08
N LEU A 193 4.54 -9.01 18.95
CA LEU A 193 5.45 -10.13 18.69
C LEU A 193 4.72 -11.29 18.03
N LEU A 194 4.61 -11.23 16.70
CA LEU A 194 3.83 -12.19 15.91
C LEU A 194 4.73 -13.23 15.23
N SER A 195 4.25 -14.47 15.16
CA SER A 195 4.82 -15.48 14.25
C SER A 195 4.48 -15.14 12.81
N THR A 196 5.27 -15.68 11.89
CA THR A 196 4.79 -15.82 10.51
C THR A 196 3.63 -16.80 10.51
N PRO A 197 2.45 -16.45 9.95
CA PRO A 197 1.35 -17.38 9.82
C PRO A 197 1.77 -18.57 8.96
N ILE A 198 1.42 -19.77 9.39
CA ILE A 198 1.65 -20.99 8.61
C ILE A 198 0.31 -21.50 8.08
N ASP A 199 0.32 -21.91 6.82
CA ASP A 199 -0.81 -22.54 6.14
C ASP A 199 -0.49 -24.01 5.91
N PHE A 200 -1.35 -24.91 6.37
CA PHE A 200 -1.14 -26.36 6.20
C PHE A 200 -2.45 -27.13 6.12
N ILE A 201 -2.36 -28.39 5.66
CA ILE A 201 -3.47 -29.35 5.69
C ILE A 201 -3.30 -30.27 6.90
N PRO A 202 -4.15 -30.21 7.94
CA PRO A 202 -3.99 -31.05 9.14
C PRO A 202 -3.94 -32.56 8.86
N ALA A 203 -4.71 -33.05 7.89
CA ALA A 203 -4.72 -34.49 7.55
C ALA A 203 -3.36 -35.01 7.07
N THR A 204 -2.51 -34.15 6.50
CA THR A 204 -1.21 -34.55 5.93
C THR A 204 -0.01 -33.91 6.63
N GLY A 205 -0.23 -32.87 7.44
CA GLY A 205 0.83 -32.05 8.03
C GLY A 205 1.62 -31.21 7.01
N GLN A 206 1.21 -31.18 5.73
CA GLN A 206 1.95 -30.49 4.68
C GLN A 206 1.55 -29.03 4.58
N MET A 207 2.54 -28.17 4.31
CA MET A 207 2.30 -26.77 4.00
C MET A 207 1.40 -26.62 2.76
N ALA A 208 0.52 -25.64 2.79
CA ALA A 208 -0.46 -25.37 1.74
C ALA A 208 -0.44 -23.90 1.32
N LYS A 209 -1.08 -23.59 0.19
CA LYS A 209 -1.25 -22.21 -0.29
C LYS A 209 -2.73 -21.89 -0.40
N SER A 210 -3.13 -20.73 0.14
CA SER A 210 -4.49 -20.23 0.03
C SER A 210 -4.90 -20.00 -1.43
N GLN A 211 -6.16 -20.32 -1.75
CA GLN A 211 -6.81 -19.95 -3.01
C GLN A 211 -7.58 -18.62 -2.88
N LYS A 212 -7.71 -18.12 -1.66
CA LYS A 212 -8.45 -16.91 -1.31
C LYS A 212 -7.56 -15.67 -1.20
N ASP A 213 -6.28 -15.85 -0.86
CA ASP A 213 -5.34 -14.74 -0.81
C ASP A 213 -5.21 -14.07 -2.18
N SER A 214 -5.51 -12.78 -2.23
CA SER A 214 -5.64 -11.99 -3.47
C SER A 214 -4.79 -10.71 -3.47
N VAL A 215 -4.04 -10.50 -2.38
CA VAL A 215 -3.14 -9.36 -2.17
C VAL A 215 -1.92 -9.88 -1.39
N SER A 216 -0.76 -9.30 -1.64
CA SER A 216 0.46 -9.59 -0.88
C SER A 216 0.74 -8.54 0.22
N ASN A 217 1.55 -8.91 1.20
CA ASN A 217 2.11 -7.96 2.18
C ASN A 217 2.95 -6.84 1.52
N SER A 218 3.56 -7.12 0.35
CA SER A 218 4.31 -6.12 -0.41
C SER A 218 3.43 -5.01 -0.94
N ALA A 219 2.19 -5.32 -1.34
CA ALA A 219 1.25 -4.34 -1.85
C ALA A 219 0.85 -3.32 -0.76
N CYS A 220 0.67 -3.77 0.48
CA CYS A 220 0.42 -2.86 1.60
C CYS A 220 1.64 -1.98 1.91
N ARG A 221 2.85 -2.56 1.86
CA ARG A 221 4.12 -1.88 2.12
C ARG A 221 4.46 -0.78 1.10
N SER A 222 3.78 -0.70 -0.06
CA SER A 222 4.03 0.39 -1.00
C SER A 222 3.68 1.76 -0.44
N CYS A 223 2.78 1.81 0.55
CA CYS A 223 2.35 3.03 1.22
C CYS A 223 2.52 2.96 2.74
N HIS A 224 2.31 1.79 3.34
CA HIS A 224 2.62 1.55 4.75
C HIS A 224 4.12 1.30 4.93
N LEU A 225 4.65 1.60 6.12
CA LEU A 225 6.05 1.34 6.42
C LEU A 225 6.33 -0.17 6.44
N CYS A 226 7.61 -0.53 6.41
CA CYS A 226 8.07 -1.90 6.58
C CYS A 226 8.71 -2.08 7.94
N LEU A 227 8.37 -3.15 8.64
CA LEU A 227 9.14 -3.57 9.81
C LEU A 227 10.32 -4.42 9.32
N GLY A 228 11.51 -3.83 9.26
CA GLY A 228 12.72 -4.50 8.79
C GLY A 228 13.27 -5.53 9.78
N GLY A 229 14.30 -6.29 9.38
CA GLY A 229 15.04 -7.20 10.27
C GLY A 229 14.63 -8.67 10.21
N TYR A 230 13.49 -9.00 9.60
CA TYR A 230 13.04 -10.38 9.36
C TYR A 230 13.73 -11.04 8.17
N ASP A 231 13.58 -12.37 8.06
CA ASP A 231 14.22 -13.17 7.02
C ASP A 231 13.72 -12.78 5.62
N GLU A 232 14.51 -13.09 4.60
CA GLU A 232 14.14 -12.84 3.21
C GLU A 232 12.81 -13.54 2.88
N GLY A 233 11.83 -12.77 2.40
CA GLY A 233 10.47 -13.25 2.14
C GLY A 233 9.48 -13.06 3.30
N ASP A 234 9.93 -12.83 4.54
CA ASP A 234 9.06 -12.47 5.67
C ASP A 234 8.78 -10.96 5.68
N ILE A 235 7.95 -10.53 4.72
CA ILE A 235 7.58 -9.12 4.57
C ILE A 235 6.56 -8.75 5.64
N ARG A 236 6.88 -7.72 6.42
CA ARG A 236 6.06 -7.22 7.53
C ARG A 236 5.70 -5.75 7.37
N ILE A 237 4.42 -5.46 7.48
CA ILE A 237 3.80 -4.15 7.44
C ILE A 237 4.04 -3.47 8.80
N ALA A 238 4.35 -2.17 8.77
CA ALA A 238 4.52 -1.34 9.94
C ALA A 238 3.57 -0.13 9.91
N ASN A 239 3.47 0.53 11.06
CA ASN A 239 2.71 1.76 11.25
C ASN A 239 1.20 1.62 10.99
N LEU A 240 0.63 0.46 11.38
CA LEU A 240 -0.81 0.28 11.49
C LEU A 240 -1.24 0.64 12.92
N HIS A 241 -1.79 1.85 13.08
CA HIS A 241 -2.11 2.43 14.39
C HIS A 241 -3.24 1.70 15.15
N LYS A 242 -4.12 0.98 14.46
CA LYS A 242 -5.16 0.18 15.12
C LYS A 242 -4.64 -1.22 15.43
N HIS A 243 -4.92 -1.66 16.66
CA HIS A 243 -4.53 -2.96 17.20
C HIS A 243 -3.01 -3.17 17.31
N ASP A 244 -2.26 -2.10 17.59
CA ASP A 244 -0.83 -2.15 17.96
C ASP A 244 0.06 -2.86 16.91
N ASN A 245 -0.21 -2.58 15.63
CA ASN A 245 0.55 -3.03 14.47
C ASN A 245 0.56 -4.55 14.24
N TYR A 246 -0.54 -5.08 13.70
CA TYR A 246 -0.58 -6.42 13.10
C TYR A 246 0.15 -6.41 11.75
N GLN A 247 1.19 -7.22 11.64
CA GLN A 247 2.27 -7.02 10.68
C GLN A 247 2.05 -7.67 9.31
N LYS A 248 0.95 -8.39 9.11
CA LYS A 248 0.65 -9.10 7.87
C LYS A 248 -0.86 -9.09 7.60
N VAL A 249 -1.25 -9.08 6.33
CA VAL A 249 -2.66 -9.17 5.90
C VAL A 249 -3.33 -10.41 6.48
N GLU A 250 -2.60 -11.50 6.52
CA GLU A 250 -3.00 -12.79 7.09
C GLU A 250 -3.34 -12.67 8.58
N ASN A 251 -2.68 -11.76 9.32
CA ASN A 251 -3.03 -11.53 10.72
C ASN A 251 -4.40 -10.85 10.86
N CYS A 252 -4.71 -9.87 10.00
CA CYS A 252 -5.99 -9.17 10.03
C CYS A 252 -7.15 -10.13 9.75
N ILE A 253 -6.96 -11.04 8.78
CA ILE A 253 -7.95 -12.06 8.37
C ILE A 253 -8.29 -13.03 9.51
N ALA A 254 -7.39 -13.23 10.47
CA ALA A 254 -7.65 -14.08 11.63
C ALA A 254 -8.93 -13.67 12.39
N CYS A 255 -9.23 -12.37 12.39
CA CYS A 255 -10.43 -11.79 12.99
C CYS A 255 -11.40 -11.26 11.93
N HIS A 256 -10.90 -10.44 10.99
CA HIS A 256 -11.71 -9.77 9.97
C HIS A 256 -12.08 -10.72 8.82
N ASN A 257 -12.98 -11.66 9.10
CA ASN A 257 -13.47 -12.61 8.12
C ASN A 257 -15.00 -12.70 8.12
N SER A 258 -15.55 -13.60 7.32
CA SER A 258 -17.00 -13.71 7.14
C SER A 258 -17.76 -14.11 8.40
N ALA A 259 -17.11 -14.72 9.39
CA ALA A 259 -17.75 -15.05 10.67
C ALA A 259 -18.13 -13.79 11.47
N MET A 260 -17.47 -12.65 11.21
CA MET A 260 -17.76 -11.35 11.83
C MET A 260 -18.49 -10.38 10.90
N ALA A 261 -18.87 -10.81 9.70
CA ALA A 261 -19.46 -9.92 8.71
C ALA A 261 -20.77 -9.30 9.24
N ALA A 262 -20.80 -7.98 9.34
CA ALA A 262 -22.03 -7.21 9.39
C ALA A 262 -22.39 -6.73 7.98
N THR A 263 -23.62 -6.26 7.77
CA THR A 263 -23.96 -5.54 6.53
C THR A 263 -23.33 -4.14 6.56
N GLN A 264 -22.94 -3.62 5.38
CA GLN A 264 -22.46 -2.25 5.23
C GLN A 264 -23.50 -1.23 5.71
N ASP A 265 -24.79 -1.58 5.59
CA ASP A 265 -25.94 -0.76 6.00
C ASP A 265 -26.23 -0.75 7.50
N ASN A 266 -25.40 -1.41 8.32
CA ASN A 266 -25.57 -1.37 9.76
C ASN A 266 -25.49 0.09 10.25
N PRO A 267 -26.57 0.71 10.76
CA PRO A 267 -26.59 2.15 11.02
C PRO A 267 -25.67 2.57 12.17
N LYS A 268 -25.30 1.62 13.05
CA LYS A 268 -24.34 1.87 14.13
C LYS A 268 -22.91 1.87 13.60
N LYS A 269 -22.54 0.87 12.79
CA LYS A 269 -21.17 0.72 12.30
C LYS A 269 -20.92 1.54 11.03
N GLY A 270 -21.79 1.42 10.04
CA GLY A 270 -21.64 2.01 8.71
C GLY A 270 -20.63 1.30 7.80
N PHE A 271 -20.19 0.09 8.20
CA PHE A 271 -19.29 -0.75 7.42
C PHE A 271 -19.39 -2.22 7.82
N SER A 272 -19.00 -3.11 6.89
CA SER A 272 -18.78 -4.53 7.19
C SER A 272 -17.40 -4.77 7.79
N LEU A 273 -17.32 -5.57 8.86
CA LEU A 273 -16.06 -5.99 9.49
C LEU A 273 -15.31 -7.08 8.72
N ASN A 274 -15.91 -7.65 7.67
CA ASN A 274 -15.25 -8.64 6.83
C ASN A 274 -14.12 -7.95 6.04
N TRP A 275 -12.92 -8.54 6.01
CA TRP A 275 -11.72 -7.89 5.47
C TRP A 275 -11.91 -7.33 4.05
N ASN A 276 -12.56 -8.10 3.19
CA ASN A 276 -12.84 -7.73 1.80
C ASN A 276 -13.64 -6.43 1.65
N ALA A 277 -14.52 -6.08 2.59
CA ALA A 277 -15.32 -4.84 2.53
C ALA A 277 -14.74 -3.75 3.41
N MET A 278 -14.24 -4.12 4.59
CA MET A 278 -13.63 -3.18 5.53
C MET A 278 -12.46 -2.44 4.89
N ILE A 279 -11.56 -3.15 4.21
CA ILE A 279 -10.33 -2.56 3.68
C ILE A 279 -10.60 -1.52 2.58
N HIS A 280 -11.61 -1.77 1.75
CA HIS A 280 -12.05 -0.83 0.72
C HIS A 280 -12.75 0.39 1.32
N THR A 281 -13.63 0.19 2.31
CA THR A 281 -14.31 1.29 3.01
C THR A 281 -13.28 2.19 3.70
N LEU A 282 -12.28 1.60 4.35
CA LEU A 282 -11.21 2.31 5.05
C LEU A 282 -10.44 3.21 4.08
N HIS A 283 -9.97 2.66 2.95
CA HIS A 283 -9.18 3.43 1.99
C HIS A 283 -10.02 4.40 1.15
N SER A 284 -11.32 4.19 1.04
CA SER A 284 -12.21 5.13 0.34
C SER A 284 -12.75 6.24 1.26
N GLY A 285 -12.35 6.26 2.53
CA GLY A 285 -13.05 6.96 3.60
C GLY A 285 -13.33 8.45 3.35
N ASN A 286 -12.31 9.26 3.10
CA ASN A 286 -12.47 10.71 2.86
C ASN A 286 -13.16 11.05 1.53
N LYS A 287 -13.36 10.07 0.64
CA LYS A 287 -14.08 10.26 -0.64
C LYS A 287 -15.55 9.84 -0.56
N MET A 288 -15.97 9.26 0.56
CA MET A 288 -17.30 8.66 0.72
C MET A 288 -18.15 9.40 1.75
N LYS A 289 -19.47 9.33 1.55
CA LYS A 289 -20.44 9.73 2.58
C LYS A 289 -20.60 8.60 3.60
N LEU A 290 -19.66 8.51 4.55
CA LEU A 290 -19.72 7.52 5.62
C LEU A 290 -20.78 7.88 6.69
N ASN A 291 -21.29 6.86 7.37
CA ASN A 291 -22.20 6.99 8.52
C ASN A 291 -21.70 6.10 9.67
N GLY A 292 -22.37 6.16 10.83
CA GLY A 292 -22.00 5.36 12.01
C GLY A 292 -20.55 5.56 12.46
N GLU A 293 -19.97 4.52 13.07
CA GLU A 293 -18.57 4.45 13.47
C GLU A 293 -17.59 4.64 12.30
N ALA A 294 -17.94 4.21 11.08
CA ALA A 294 -17.07 4.36 9.91
C ALA A 294 -16.69 5.83 9.66
N LYS A 295 -17.63 6.76 9.88
CA LYS A 295 -17.37 8.19 9.70
C LYS A 295 -16.25 8.69 10.62
N GLU A 296 -16.26 8.27 11.88
CA GLU A 296 -15.24 8.65 12.86
C GLU A 296 -13.91 7.95 12.60
N LEU A 297 -13.96 6.64 12.30
CA LEU A 297 -12.77 5.81 12.16
C LEU A 297 -12.03 6.01 10.83
N PHE A 298 -12.76 6.20 9.73
CA PHE A 298 -12.23 6.18 8.37
C PHE A 298 -12.43 7.49 7.60
N GLY A 299 -13.33 8.36 8.04
CA GLY A 299 -13.68 9.57 7.29
C GLY A 299 -12.52 10.56 7.07
N GLY A 300 -11.48 10.49 7.88
CA GLY A 300 -10.25 11.29 7.72
C GLY A 300 -9.16 10.64 6.87
N ILE A 301 -9.35 9.41 6.38
CA ILE A 301 -8.34 8.66 5.63
C ILE A 301 -8.44 9.04 4.16
N ASP A 302 -7.38 9.64 3.62
CA ASP A 302 -7.22 9.90 2.18
C ASP A 302 -6.24 8.90 1.57
N PHE A 303 -6.70 8.15 0.56
CA PHE A 303 -5.84 7.21 -0.14
C PHE A 303 -4.88 7.94 -1.07
N SER A 304 -3.61 7.55 -1.02
CA SER A 304 -2.52 8.26 -1.69
C SER A 304 -2.40 7.95 -3.18
N ASP A 305 -2.99 6.84 -3.65
CA ASP A 305 -3.08 6.48 -5.06
C ASP A 305 -4.52 6.69 -5.58
N ASP A 306 -4.76 6.40 -6.86
CA ASP A 306 -6.11 6.48 -7.41
C ASP A 306 -7.01 5.35 -6.88
N SER A 307 -8.18 5.71 -6.36
CA SER A 307 -9.17 4.77 -5.81
C SER A 307 -9.66 3.72 -6.82
N ASN A 308 -9.56 4.01 -8.12
CA ASN A 308 -9.91 3.06 -9.19
C ASN A 308 -8.73 2.15 -9.59
N LYS A 309 -7.52 2.35 -9.07
CA LYS A 309 -6.35 1.55 -9.44
C LYS A 309 -6.27 0.28 -8.60
N CYS A 310 -7.15 -0.68 -8.89
CA CYS A 310 -7.30 -1.92 -8.13
C CYS A 310 -5.96 -2.68 -7.95
N GLN A 311 -5.10 -2.65 -8.97
CA GLN A 311 -3.78 -3.32 -8.96
C GLN A 311 -2.76 -2.69 -8.01
N THR A 312 -3.06 -1.55 -7.38
CA THR A 312 -2.25 -1.04 -6.28
C THR A 312 -2.23 -2.01 -5.10
N CYS A 313 -3.33 -2.74 -4.86
CA CYS A 313 -3.39 -3.82 -3.86
C CYS A 313 -3.51 -5.21 -4.48
N HIS A 314 -4.30 -5.37 -5.54
CA HIS A 314 -4.57 -6.65 -6.17
C HIS A 314 -3.43 -7.09 -7.11
N ASP A 315 -2.43 -7.72 -6.51
CA ASP A 315 -1.22 -8.23 -7.17
C ASP A 315 -1.18 -9.77 -7.29
N ASN A 316 -2.17 -10.47 -6.72
CA ASN A 316 -2.23 -11.92 -6.73
C ASN A 316 -3.59 -12.43 -7.24
N GLY A 317 -3.59 -13.06 -8.40
CA GLY A 317 -4.80 -13.63 -9.01
C GLY A 317 -5.71 -12.60 -9.69
N GLN A 318 -6.93 -13.02 -10.03
CA GLN A 318 -7.89 -12.25 -10.84
C GLN A 318 -9.27 -12.17 -10.17
N GLN A 319 -9.37 -12.59 -8.91
CA GLN A 319 -10.62 -12.69 -8.15
C GLN A 319 -11.34 -11.35 -8.06
N TRP A 320 -10.61 -10.23 -7.94
CA TRP A 320 -11.17 -8.88 -7.83
C TRP A 320 -12.01 -8.44 -9.04
N ARG A 321 -11.77 -9.03 -10.22
CA ARG A 321 -12.53 -8.72 -11.46
C ARG A 321 -13.39 -9.88 -11.96
N GLN A 322 -13.13 -11.11 -11.51
CA GLN A 322 -13.85 -12.32 -11.94
C GLN A 322 -14.94 -12.72 -10.95
N ASN A 323 -14.79 -12.36 -9.67
CA ASN A 323 -15.74 -12.70 -8.62
C ASN A 323 -16.39 -11.42 -8.08
N ILE A 324 -17.55 -11.09 -8.64
CA ILE A 324 -18.27 -9.84 -8.42
C ILE A 324 -19.49 -10.14 -7.55
N TYR A 325 -19.56 -9.48 -6.40
CA TYR A 325 -20.63 -9.69 -5.43
C TYR A 325 -20.84 -8.42 -4.59
N ALA A 326 -22.08 -8.24 -4.11
CA ALA A 326 -22.57 -7.00 -3.55
C ALA A 326 -21.68 -6.45 -2.43
N GLN A 327 -21.34 -7.29 -1.44
CA GLN A 327 -20.59 -6.88 -0.24
C GLN A 327 -19.25 -6.19 -0.58
N ALA A 328 -18.53 -6.66 -1.61
CA ALA A 328 -17.28 -6.03 -2.00
C ALA A 328 -17.53 -4.71 -2.74
N CYS A 329 -18.51 -4.65 -3.65
CA CYS A 329 -18.75 -3.47 -4.47
C CYS A 329 -19.29 -2.28 -3.65
N VAL A 330 -20.25 -2.51 -2.75
CA VAL A 330 -20.87 -1.42 -1.95
C VAL A 330 -19.93 -0.81 -0.90
N SER A 331 -18.78 -1.45 -0.66
CA SER A 331 -17.75 -0.90 0.23
C SER A 331 -17.11 0.39 -0.31
N CYS A 332 -17.15 0.61 -1.62
CA CYS A 332 -16.81 1.88 -2.27
C CYS A 332 -18.07 2.55 -2.87
N HIS A 333 -18.99 1.76 -3.43
CA HIS A 333 -20.24 2.24 -4.02
C HIS A 333 -21.36 2.34 -2.97
N ASN A 334 -21.13 3.09 -1.88
CA ASN A 334 -22.03 3.10 -0.72
C ASN A 334 -23.33 3.89 -0.88
N ASN A 335 -23.53 4.55 -2.02
CA ASN A 335 -24.80 5.18 -2.38
C ASN A 335 -25.72 4.24 -3.18
N VAL A 336 -25.25 3.06 -3.56
CA VAL A 336 -26.04 2.04 -4.26
C VAL A 336 -26.93 1.29 -3.27
N ASN A 337 -28.22 1.19 -3.57
CA ASN A 337 -29.16 0.41 -2.78
C ASN A 337 -29.71 -0.75 -3.64
N PHE A 338 -29.20 -1.96 -3.40
CA PHE A 338 -29.64 -3.15 -4.12
C PHE A 338 -31.05 -3.61 -3.75
N ASN A 339 -31.65 -3.13 -2.65
CA ASN A 339 -33.03 -3.47 -2.29
C ASN A 339 -34.06 -2.61 -3.05
N THR A 340 -33.69 -1.38 -3.43
CA THR A 340 -34.60 -0.45 -4.13
C THR A 340 -34.21 -0.22 -5.58
N GLY A 341 -32.99 -0.57 -5.99
CA GLY A 341 -32.42 -0.24 -7.30
C GLY A 341 -31.96 1.22 -7.40
N GLU A 342 -32.05 2.00 -6.31
CA GLU A 342 -31.60 3.37 -6.26
C GLU A 342 -30.09 3.44 -6.53
N ASN A 343 -29.70 4.38 -7.40
CA ASN A 343 -28.33 4.52 -7.92
C ASN A 343 -27.80 3.27 -8.64
N HIS A 344 -28.67 2.35 -9.05
CA HIS A 344 -28.33 1.13 -9.79
C HIS A 344 -29.28 0.91 -10.97
N ALA A 345 -29.59 1.99 -11.70
CA ALA A 345 -30.50 1.99 -12.87
C ALA A 345 -31.91 1.41 -12.62
N GLY A 346 -32.37 1.39 -11.35
CA GLY A 346 -33.62 0.75 -10.97
C GLY A 346 -33.56 -0.78 -10.96
N ILE A 347 -32.39 -1.38 -11.15
CA ILE A 347 -32.18 -2.83 -11.19
C ILE A 347 -31.91 -3.33 -9.78
N ILE A 348 -32.78 -4.20 -9.31
CA ILE A 348 -32.65 -4.96 -8.05
C ILE A 348 -32.09 -6.34 -8.43
N PRO A 349 -30.81 -6.64 -8.14
CA PRO A 349 -30.26 -7.97 -8.40
C PRO A 349 -30.93 -9.01 -7.50
N THR A 350 -31.25 -10.19 -8.05
CA THR A 350 -31.87 -11.30 -7.30
C THR A 350 -30.89 -12.07 -6.42
N GLY A 351 -29.59 -11.80 -6.56
CA GLY A 351 -28.48 -12.45 -5.87
C GLY A 351 -27.14 -12.01 -6.47
N ASP A 352 -26.03 -12.42 -5.85
CA ASP A 352 -24.69 -12.07 -6.30
C ASP A 352 -24.35 -12.68 -7.68
N GLU A 353 -24.94 -13.83 -8.01
CA GLU A 353 -24.78 -14.48 -9.31
C GLU A 353 -25.24 -13.59 -10.47
N ALA A 354 -26.25 -12.74 -10.23
CA ALA A 354 -26.77 -11.82 -11.24
C ALA A 354 -25.78 -10.70 -11.60
N CYS A 355 -24.84 -10.37 -10.71
CA CYS A 355 -23.86 -9.31 -10.94
C CYS A 355 -23.03 -9.59 -12.21
N THR A 356 -22.65 -10.85 -12.43
CA THR A 356 -21.80 -11.24 -13.55
C THR A 356 -22.50 -11.14 -14.91
N LEU A 357 -23.83 -11.08 -14.95
CA LEU A 357 -24.59 -10.92 -16.20
C LEU A 357 -24.27 -9.59 -16.89
N CYS A 358 -24.01 -8.53 -16.10
CA CYS A 358 -23.69 -7.20 -16.62
C CYS A 358 -22.24 -6.80 -16.37
N HIS A 359 -21.66 -7.20 -15.24
CA HIS A 359 -20.33 -6.72 -14.82
C HIS A 359 -19.18 -7.68 -15.18
N SER A 360 -19.41 -8.78 -15.90
CA SER A 360 -18.32 -9.69 -16.31
C SER A 360 -17.48 -9.15 -17.47
N SER A 361 -18.05 -8.30 -18.34
CA SER A 361 -17.41 -7.82 -19.57
C SER A 361 -17.91 -6.45 -20.01
N GLY A 362 -17.24 -5.86 -21.00
CA GLY A 362 -17.59 -4.55 -21.55
C GLY A 362 -17.36 -3.40 -20.56
N ARG A 363 -18.03 -2.26 -20.82
CA ARG A 363 -17.82 -0.99 -20.09
C ARG A 363 -18.15 -1.05 -18.60
N LEU A 364 -18.95 -2.02 -18.16
CA LEU A 364 -19.36 -2.19 -16.77
C LEU A 364 -18.46 -3.18 -16.01
N SER A 365 -17.53 -3.84 -16.71
CA SER A 365 -16.59 -4.75 -16.05
C SER A 365 -15.61 -3.97 -15.17
N PRO A 366 -15.16 -4.53 -14.03
CA PRO A 366 -14.19 -3.87 -13.17
C PRO A 366 -12.91 -3.43 -13.88
N ASN A 367 -12.47 -4.17 -14.90
CA ASN A 367 -11.29 -3.82 -15.69
C ASN A 367 -11.47 -2.52 -16.47
N GLU A 368 -12.62 -2.35 -17.11
CA GLU A 368 -12.88 -1.20 -17.97
C GLU A 368 -13.35 0.01 -17.15
N ALA A 369 -14.31 -0.22 -16.23
CA ALA A 369 -14.89 0.83 -15.41
C ALA A 369 -13.88 1.47 -14.44
N HIS A 370 -12.90 0.70 -13.97
CA HIS A 370 -11.83 1.19 -13.09
C HIS A 370 -10.48 1.33 -13.83
N SER A 371 -10.50 1.37 -15.16
CA SER A 371 -9.26 1.47 -15.94
C SER A 371 -8.54 2.79 -15.69
N THR A 372 -7.27 2.72 -15.31
CA THR A 372 -6.35 3.87 -15.29
C THR A 372 -5.66 4.10 -16.63
N HIS A 373 -5.98 3.28 -17.65
CA HIS A 373 -5.31 3.30 -18.95
C HIS A 373 -5.41 4.66 -19.64
N CYS A 374 -6.56 5.35 -19.55
CA CYS A 374 -6.74 6.66 -20.16
C CYS A 374 -5.68 7.67 -19.70
N ARG A 375 -5.33 7.68 -18.40
CA ARG A 375 -4.30 8.58 -17.86
C ARG A 375 -2.92 8.16 -18.29
N LYS A 376 -2.59 6.86 -18.14
CA LYS A 376 -1.28 6.34 -18.55
C LYS A 376 -1.00 6.55 -20.04
N SER A 377 -2.01 6.35 -20.89
CA SER A 377 -1.89 6.50 -22.34
C SER A 377 -1.88 7.95 -22.81
N ALA A 378 -2.45 8.88 -22.02
CA ALA A 378 -2.37 10.32 -22.29
C ALA A 378 -1.10 10.97 -21.72
N THR A 379 -0.47 10.38 -20.70
CA THR A 379 0.83 10.84 -20.17
C THR A 379 1.89 10.80 -21.27
N GLY A 380 2.52 11.94 -21.55
CA GLY A 380 3.50 12.05 -22.64
C GLY A 380 2.91 12.52 -23.96
N ASN A 381 1.60 12.66 -24.08
CA ASN A 381 0.98 13.16 -25.31
C ASN A 381 0.95 14.69 -25.41
N PHE A 382 1.47 15.39 -24.40
CA PHE A 382 1.81 16.80 -24.51
C PHE A 382 3.24 17.00 -24.01
N VAL A 383 4.19 17.13 -24.94
CA VAL A 383 5.62 17.26 -24.64
C VAL A 383 6.08 18.67 -24.94
N ILE A 384 6.77 19.29 -24.00
CA ILE A 384 7.42 20.58 -24.17
C ILE A 384 8.92 20.36 -24.01
N ASP A 385 9.66 20.45 -25.11
CA ASP A 385 11.11 20.36 -25.12
C ASP A 385 11.74 21.74 -25.28
N ILE A 386 12.14 22.34 -24.16
CA ILE A 386 12.72 23.69 -24.11
C ILE A 386 14.08 23.67 -24.83
N GLN A 387 14.21 24.44 -25.90
CA GLN A 387 15.43 24.52 -26.72
C GLN A 387 16.35 25.62 -26.23
N SER A 388 15.79 26.78 -25.86
CA SER A 388 16.59 27.91 -25.40
C SER A 388 15.81 28.82 -24.47
N VAL A 389 16.55 29.48 -23.57
CA VAL A 389 16.09 30.61 -22.76
C VAL A 389 17.09 31.74 -22.96
N LYS A 390 16.62 32.88 -23.48
CA LYS A 390 17.46 34.03 -23.85
C LYS A 390 16.91 35.33 -23.29
N VAL A 391 17.79 36.32 -23.16
CA VAL A 391 17.43 37.69 -22.81
C VAL A 391 17.54 38.53 -24.07
N THR A 392 16.52 39.33 -24.37
CA THR A 392 16.56 40.31 -25.47
C THR A 392 16.17 41.69 -24.95
N PRO A 393 16.59 42.78 -25.60
CA PRO A 393 16.22 44.13 -25.18
C PRO A 393 14.70 44.33 -25.22
N ALA A 394 14.17 45.12 -24.28
CA ALA A 394 12.81 45.62 -24.33
C ALA A 394 12.80 47.13 -24.65
N ALA A 395 11.64 47.68 -25.01
CA ALA A 395 11.50 49.09 -25.37
C ALA A 395 11.87 50.09 -24.25
N ASN A 396 11.92 49.64 -22.99
CA ASN A 396 12.35 50.44 -21.84
C ASN A 396 13.71 49.90 -21.36
N ALA A 397 14.71 50.78 -21.22
CA ALA A 397 16.06 50.44 -20.79
C ALA A 397 16.16 49.72 -19.43
N ALA A 398 15.19 49.89 -18.53
CA ALA A 398 15.16 49.19 -17.23
C ALA A 398 14.71 47.72 -17.34
N ASN A 399 14.14 47.32 -18.48
CA ASN A 399 13.53 46.01 -18.67
C ASN A 399 14.15 45.26 -19.84
N SER A 400 14.11 43.94 -19.76
CA SER A 400 14.47 43.04 -20.85
C SER A 400 13.41 41.95 -20.96
N ASN A 401 13.31 41.35 -22.15
CA ASN A 401 12.41 40.24 -22.41
C ASN A 401 13.15 38.93 -22.16
N LEU A 402 12.57 38.07 -21.34
CA LEU A 402 12.94 36.66 -21.25
C LEU A 402 12.20 35.91 -22.35
N VAL A 403 12.95 35.36 -23.29
CA VAL A 403 12.44 34.64 -24.46
C VAL A 403 12.71 33.16 -24.29
N ILE A 404 11.64 32.35 -24.26
CA ILE A 404 11.70 30.89 -24.22
C ILE A 404 11.32 30.37 -25.60
N THR A 405 12.15 29.49 -26.15
CA THR A 405 11.83 28.73 -27.35
C THR A 405 11.72 27.26 -26.98
N ALA A 406 10.61 26.62 -27.31
CA ALA A 406 10.35 25.22 -27.02
C ALA A 406 9.73 24.51 -28.22
N LYS A 407 10.12 23.25 -28.42
CA LYS A 407 9.43 22.35 -29.36
C LYS A 407 8.27 21.70 -28.63
N VAL A 408 7.06 21.94 -29.10
CA VAL A 408 5.82 21.43 -28.51
C VAL A 408 5.24 20.33 -29.40
N MET A 409 5.00 19.18 -28.80
CA MET A 409 4.35 18.04 -29.43
C MET A 409 3.01 17.77 -28.72
N MET A 410 1.95 17.58 -29.50
CA MET A 410 0.64 17.15 -29.02
C MET A 410 0.23 15.88 -29.78
N ASN A 411 -0.15 14.82 -29.06
CA ASN A 411 -0.58 13.54 -29.62
C ASN A 411 0.41 13.01 -30.70
N ASP A 412 1.69 12.97 -30.32
CA ASP A 412 2.83 12.54 -31.16
C ASP A 412 3.09 13.37 -32.44
N LYS A 413 2.46 14.53 -32.58
CA LYS A 413 2.67 15.45 -33.72
C LYS A 413 3.15 16.81 -33.25
N PRO A 414 3.97 17.53 -34.04
CA PRO A 414 4.30 18.91 -33.74
C PRO A 414 3.03 19.75 -33.66
N LEU A 415 2.90 20.57 -32.61
CA LEU A 415 1.73 21.43 -32.43
C LEU A 415 1.70 22.51 -33.51
N ASP A 416 0.59 22.62 -34.23
CA ASP A 416 0.43 23.62 -35.28
C ASP A 416 -0.12 24.96 -34.74
N ALA A 417 0.03 26.02 -35.53
CA ALA A 417 -0.36 27.36 -35.14
C ALA A 417 -1.88 27.54 -34.97
N ALA A 418 -2.71 26.83 -35.74
CA ALA A 418 -4.17 26.93 -35.65
C ALA A 418 -4.68 26.29 -34.34
N THR A 419 -4.12 25.13 -33.98
CA THR A 419 -4.41 24.50 -32.69
C THR A 419 -3.88 25.35 -31.53
N TYR A 420 -2.68 25.91 -31.64
CA TYR A 420 -2.10 26.75 -30.58
C TYR A 420 -2.89 28.05 -30.33
N ALA A 421 -3.48 28.64 -31.36
CA ALA A 421 -4.33 29.83 -31.23
C ALA A 421 -5.55 29.62 -30.32
N HIS A 422 -5.94 28.36 -30.09
CA HIS A 422 -7.05 27.95 -29.22
C HIS A 422 -6.57 26.93 -28.17
N ILE A 423 -5.32 27.05 -27.69
CA ILE A 423 -4.77 26.08 -26.73
C ILE A 423 -5.42 26.17 -25.35
N ASP A 424 -5.99 27.32 -25.02
CA ASP A 424 -6.83 27.56 -23.84
C ASP A 424 -8.00 26.58 -23.77
N ASP A 425 -8.63 26.25 -24.90
CA ASP A 425 -9.68 25.23 -24.98
C ASP A 425 -9.21 23.86 -24.48
N TYR A 426 -7.90 23.57 -24.44
CA TYR A 426 -7.34 22.29 -24.02
C TYR A 426 -6.80 22.32 -22.58
N MET A 427 -6.68 23.51 -21.97
CA MET A 427 -6.04 23.71 -20.68
C MET A 427 -7.06 23.77 -19.55
N THR A 428 -6.82 23.06 -18.46
CA THR A 428 -7.69 23.16 -17.27
C THR A 428 -7.54 24.48 -16.53
N ASN A 429 -6.48 25.23 -16.83
CA ASN A 429 -6.23 26.57 -16.33
C ASN A 429 -5.30 27.31 -17.30
N GLU A 430 -5.78 28.41 -17.89
CA GLU A 430 -5.06 29.22 -18.88
C GLU A 430 -3.82 29.97 -18.31
N THR A 431 -3.74 30.12 -16.99
CA THR A 431 -2.66 30.86 -16.32
C THR A 431 -1.39 30.03 -16.09
N ARG A 432 -1.38 28.78 -16.55
CA ARG A 432 -0.26 27.85 -16.36
C ARG A 432 0.97 28.28 -17.17
N PRO A 433 2.13 28.52 -16.52
CA PRO A 433 3.28 29.12 -17.18
C PRO A 433 4.40 28.11 -17.49
N PHE A 434 5.39 28.58 -18.24
CA PHE A 434 6.76 28.10 -18.09
C PHE A 434 7.29 28.48 -16.70
N LEU A 435 8.08 27.62 -16.10
CA LEU A 435 8.72 27.87 -14.82
C LEU A 435 10.23 28.03 -15.04
N VAL A 436 10.74 29.24 -14.82
CA VAL A 436 12.18 29.52 -14.86
C VAL A 436 12.62 30.02 -13.49
N GLY A 437 13.60 29.37 -12.88
CA GLY A 437 14.11 29.72 -11.56
C GLY A 437 15.62 29.88 -11.55
N LYS A 438 16.11 30.78 -10.69
CA LYS A 438 17.56 30.95 -10.48
C LYS A 438 18.16 29.79 -9.70
N ILE A 439 19.44 29.56 -9.94
CA ILE A 439 20.25 28.55 -9.26
C ILE A 439 21.23 29.27 -8.35
N ASN A 440 21.41 28.75 -7.14
CA ASN A 440 22.43 29.24 -6.25
C ASN A 440 23.79 28.85 -6.84
N PRO A 441 24.67 29.82 -7.17
CA PRO A 441 25.95 29.53 -7.82
C PRO A 441 26.93 28.79 -6.91
N GLU A 442 26.77 28.87 -5.58
CA GLU A 442 27.65 28.23 -4.60
C GLU A 442 27.25 26.77 -4.36
N THR A 443 25.95 26.48 -4.30
CA THR A 443 25.44 25.14 -3.94
C THR A 443 24.91 24.35 -5.13
N GLY A 444 24.69 24.99 -6.28
CA GLY A 444 24.02 24.40 -7.44
C GLY A 444 22.53 24.10 -7.21
N ALA A 445 21.96 24.49 -6.07
CA ALA A 445 20.57 24.22 -5.72
C ALA A 445 19.61 25.27 -6.31
N PRO A 446 18.39 24.88 -6.71
CA PRO A 446 17.33 25.84 -7.05
C PRO A 446 17.09 26.82 -5.91
N ILE A 447 17.10 28.12 -6.19
CA ILE A 447 16.67 29.14 -5.22
C ILE A 447 15.15 29.03 -5.11
N ALA A 448 14.63 28.95 -3.88
CA ALA A 448 13.22 28.63 -3.60
C ALA A 448 12.23 29.30 -4.57
N LEU A 449 11.47 28.46 -5.29
CA LEU A 449 10.37 28.89 -6.15
C LEU A 449 9.23 29.36 -5.24
N ASN A 450 9.10 30.67 -5.01
CA ASN A 450 7.88 31.18 -4.40
C ASN A 450 6.76 31.16 -5.45
N LEU A 451 6.01 30.06 -5.51
CA LEU A 451 4.96 29.86 -6.52
C LEU A 451 3.81 30.87 -6.41
N ARG A 452 3.71 31.68 -5.34
CA ARG A 452 2.60 32.63 -5.11
C ARG A 452 2.91 34.09 -5.42
N ARG A 453 4.16 34.47 -5.71
CA ARG A 453 4.54 35.84 -6.13
C ARG A 453 5.63 35.79 -7.19
N LEU A 454 5.58 36.70 -8.18
CA LEU A 454 6.76 37.00 -8.99
C LEU A 454 7.87 37.45 -8.03
N GLY A 455 8.88 36.62 -7.88
CA GLY A 455 10.03 36.89 -7.03
C GLY A 455 11.23 37.31 -7.86
N ILE A 456 12.22 37.93 -7.22
CA ILE A 456 13.51 38.30 -7.85
C ILE A 456 14.22 37.08 -8.49
N ASN A 457 13.85 35.86 -8.07
CA ASN A 457 14.51 34.61 -8.42
C ASN A 457 13.61 33.64 -9.23
N THR A 458 12.39 34.05 -9.63
CA THR A 458 11.45 33.18 -10.35
C THR A 458 10.68 33.93 -11.41
N PHE A 459 10.70 33.40 -12.64
CA PHE A 459 10.04 33.95 -13.82
C PHE A 459 8.98 32.96 -14.31
N LYS A 460 7.83 33.50 -14.71
CA LYS A 460 6.64 32.75 -15.13
C LYS A 460 6.05 33.27 -16.45
N PRO A 461 6.76 33.14 -17.58
CA PRO A 461 6.16 33.45 -18.88
C PRO A 461 4.95 32.54 -19.11
N LEU A 462 3.78 33.11 -19.40
CA LEU A 462 2.57 32.33 -19.69
C LEU A 462 2.80 31.46 -20.92
N PHE A 463 2.26 30.24 -20.92
CA PHE A 463 2.36 29.39 -22.10
C PHE A 463 1.53 29.95 -23.27
N THR A 464 0.43 30.63 -22.98
CA THR A 464 -0.45 31.32 -23.93
C THR A 464 0.15 32.66 -24.37
N GLY A 465 -0.29 33.16 -25.54
CA GLY A 465 0.16 34.46 -26.07
C GLY A 465 1.55 34.47 -26.72
N GLY A 466 2.16 33.29 -26.91
CA GLY A 466 3.37 33.13 -27.71
C GLY A 466 3.10 33.09 -29.21
N VAL A 467 4.16 32.86 -29.98
CA VAL A 467 4.09 32.70 -31.44
C VAL A 467 4.53 31.29 -31.80
N MET A 468 3.63 30.53 -32.45
CA MET A 468 3.91 29.20 -32.95
C MET A 468 4.51 29.29 -34.35
N GLY A 469 5.77 28.89 -34.48
CA GLY A 469 6.46 28.71 -35.76
C GLY A 469 6.29 27.30 -36.33
N ASN A 470 7.05 27.01 -37.39
CA ASN A 470 7.04 25.71 -38.05
C ASN A 470 7.53 24.59 -37.12
N ASN A 471 7.11 23.35 -37.40
CA ASN A 471 7.56 22.14 -36.71
C ASN A 471 7.36 22.17 -35.18
N GLY A 472 6.30 22.83 -34.70
CA GLY A 472 5.95 22.90 -33.28
C GLY A 472 6.84 23.83 -32.46
N MET A 473 7.55 24.75 -33.10
CA MET A 473 8.47 25.67 -32.41
C MET A 473 7.70 26.85 -31.83
N LEU A 474 7.41 26.81 -30.54
CA LEU A 474 6.79 27.89 -29.81
C LEU A 474 7.86 28.86 -29.29
N THR A 475 7.64 30.17 -29.50
CA THR A 475 8.39 31.24 -28.85
C THR A 475 7.49 32.06 -27.96
N VAL A 476 7.81 32.12 -26.67
CA VAL A 476 7.13 32.93 -25.65
C VAL A 476 8.07 34.02 -25.17
N SER A 477 7.55 35.23 -24.97
CA SER A 477 8.30 36.37 -24.44
C SER A 477 7.57 37.00 -23.26
N ALA A 478 8.28 37.24 -22.16
CA ALA A 478 7.75 37.97 -21.02
C ALA A 478 8.77 38.99 -20.48
N LYS A 479 8.27 40.13 -20.02
CA LYS A 479 9.09 41.27 -19.59
C LYS A 479 9.45 41.18 -18.10
N TYR A 480 10.72 41.40 -17.79
CA TYR A 480 11.25 41.47 -16.42
C TYR A 480 12.28 42.59 -16.29
N LEU A 481 12.66 42.92 -15.05
CA LEU A 481 13.75 43.85 -14.79
C LEU A 481 15.07 43.25 -15.32
N THR A 482 15.84 44.04 -16.08
CA THR A 482 17.10 43.59 -16.67
C THR A 482 18.09 43.08 -15.62
N SER A 483 18.13 43.73 -14.45
CA SER A 483 18.99 43.34 -13.32
C SER A 483 18.67 41.94 -12.76
N GLN A 484 17.48 41.40 -13.04
CA GLN A 484 17.09 40.07 -12.60
C GLN A 484 17.48 38.98 -13.60
N LEU A 485 17.60 39.30 -14.89
CA LEU A 485 17.83 38.33 -15.97
C LEU A 485 19.34 38.04 -16.19
N VAL A 486 20.01 37.64 -15.12
CA VAL A 486 21.45 37.34 -15.10
C VAL A 486 21.72 36.02 -14.38
N GLY A 487 22.71 35.28 -14.89
CA GLY A 487 23.25 34.08 -14.25
C GLY A 487 22.48 32.79 -14.60
N GLN A 488 22.83 31.72 -13.89
CA GLN A 488 22.31 30.38 -14.16
C GLN A 488 20.85 30.23 -13.75
N VAL A 489 20.08 29.58 -14.61
CA VAL A 489 18.66 29.27 -14.41
C VAL A 489 18.36 27.84 -14.81
N PHE A 490 17.34 27.26 -14.20
CA PHE A 490 16.66 26.09 -14.75
C PHE A 490 15.34 26.53 -15.37
N ALA A 491 14.86 25.77 -16.36
CA ALA A 491 13.58 25.98 -17.00
C ALA A 491 12.81 24.66 -17.15
N THR A 492 11.51 24.72 -16.89
CA THR A 492 10.52 23.65 -17.10
C THR A 492 9.15 24.28 -17.42
N ALA A 493 8.08 23.50 -17.47
CA ALA A 493 6.71 23.98 -17.67
C ALA A 493 5.72 23.16 -16.84
N GLU A 494 4.65 23.81 -16.38
CA GLU A 494 3.61 23.23 -15.50
C GLU A 494 2.23 23.41 -16.11
N LEU A 495 2.01 22.84 -17.29
CA LEU A 495 0.71 22.82 -17.95
C LEU A 495 -0.12 21.62 -17.50
N GLN A 496 -1.43 21.85 -17.39
CA GLN A 496 -2.42 20.82 -17.19
C GLN A 496 -3.44 20.91 -18.32
N LEU A 497 -3.68 19.77 -18.97
CA LEU A 497 -4.55 19.66 -20.14
C LEU A 497 -5.59 18.59 -19.93
N CYS A 498 -6.67 18.70 -20.70
CA CYS A 498 -7.72 17.72 -20.76
C CYS A 498 -7.36 16.57 -21.71
N ALA A 499 -7.69 15.35 -21.30
CA ALA A 499 -7.46 14.16 -22.10
C ALA A 499 -8.64 13.19 -22.04
N SER A 500 -8.87 12.48 -23.14
CA SER A 500 -9.88 11.43 -23.26
C SER A 500 -9.39 10.37 -24.24
N ASN A 501 -9.70 9.10 -23.95
CA ASN A 501 -9.27 7.95 -24.76
C ASN A 501 -7.76 7.96 -25.10
N GLY A 502 -6.95 8.33 -24.11
CA GLY A 502 -5.50 8.40 -24.24
C GLY A 502 -5.00 9.52 -25.14
N LYS A 503 -5.78 10.54 -25.47
CA LYS A 503 -5.33 11.69 -26.28
C LYS A 503 -5.65 13.01 -25.60
N ILE A 504 -4.84 14.03 -25.84
CA ILE A 504 -5.14 15.41 -25.49
C ILE A 504 -6.31 15.88 -26.34
N VAL A 505 -7.34 16.42 -25.70
CA VAL A 505 -8.58 16.90 -26.31
C VAL A 505 -8.99 18.23 -25.69
N LYS A 506 -9.92 18.95 -26.32
CA LYS A 506 -10.50 20.15 -25.73
C LYS A 506 -11.21 19.79 -24.43
N CYS A 507 -11.06 20.63 -23.42
CA CYS A 507 -11.77 20.56 -22.16
C CYS A 507 -13.28 20.70 -22.39
N ASP A 508 -14.04 19.80 -21.79
CA ASP A 508 -15.50 19.81 -21.80
C ASP A 508 -16.04 19.27 -20.47
N ASP A 509 -17.35 19.41 -20.23
CA ASP A 509 -18.00 18.90 -19.01
C ASP A 509 -18.22 17.36 -19.05
N ASN A 510 -17.50 16.63 -19.90
CA ASN A 510 -17.67 15.19 -20.03
C ASN A 510 -17.06 14.45 -18.83
N ALA A 511 -17.87 13.65 -18.14
CA ALA A 511 -17.45 12.85 -16.98
C ALA A 511 -16.32 11.83 -17.28
N GLN A 512 -16.04 11.52 -18.55
CA GLN A 512 -14.94 10.62 -18.96
C GLN A 512 -13.62 11.34 -19.21
N GLN A 513 -13.60 12.67 -19.16
CA GLN A 513 -12.40 13.45 -19.36
C GLN A 513 -11.54 13.45 -18.09
N ILE A 514 -10.22 13.38 -18.28
CA ILE A 514 -9.24 13.40 -17.21
C ILE A 514 -8.26 14.56 -17.40
N THR A 515 -7.67 15.01 -16.30
CA THR A 515 -6.59 15.99 -16.32
C THR A 515 -5.24 15.28 -16.39
N VAL A 516 -4.37 15.73 -17.30
CA VAL A 516 -2.99 15.27 -17.44
C VAL A 516 -2.02 16.44 -17.45
N ALA A 517 -0.84 16.25 -16.85
CA ALA A 517 0.23 17.25 -16.91
C ALA A 517 1.05 17.09 -18.19
N ASN A 518 1.66 18.17 -18.67
CA ASN A 518 2.66 18.10 -19.72
C ASN A 518 3.89 17.32 -19.25
N VAL A 519 4.67 16.83 -20.22
CA VAL A 519 6.04 16.35 -19.99
C VAL A 519 7.01 17.45 -20.42
N ALA A 520 7.68 18.07 -19.45
CA ALA A 520 8.80 18.98 -19.68
C ALA A 520 9.98 18.55 -18.83
N LYS A 521 11.09 18.18 -19.47
CA LYS A 521 12.34 17.91 -18.74
C LYS A 521 12.92 19.24 -18.28
N THR A 522 13.31 19.31 -17.02
CA THR A 522 14.06 20.46 -16.49
C THR A 522 15.39 20.57 -17.22
N LYS A 523 15.64 21.74 -17.82
CA LYS A 523 16.89 22.05 -18.52
C LYS A 523 17.55 23.29 -17.91
N TYR A 524 18.86 23.38 -18.05
CA TYR A 524 19.69 24.41 -17.43
C TYR A 524 20.23 25.37 -18.49
N PHE A 525 20.21 26.66 -18.19
CA PHE A 525 20.61 27.74 -19.09
C PHE A 525 21.37 28.82 -18.31
N ASN A 526 22.09 29.68 -19.03
CA ASN A 526 22.73 30.85 -18.45
C ASN A 526 22.18 32.11 -19.11
N LEU A 527 21.66 33.03 -18.31
CA LEU A 527 21.14 34.31 -18.78
C LEU A 527 22.28 35.31 -18.88
N THR A 528 22.46 35.88 -20.07
CA THR A 528 23.39 36.96 -20.33
C THR A 528 22.61 38.06 -21.05
N PRO A 529 22.45 39.26 -20.45
CA PRO A 529 21.83 40.38 -21.13
C PRO A 529 22.61 40.71 -22.40
N THR A 530 21.92 40.75 -23.54
CA THR A 530 22.49 41.35 -24.75
C THR A 530 22.38 42.86 -24.58
N HIS A 531 23.54 43.53 -24.49
CA HIS A 531 23.62 44.99 -24.49
C HIS A 531 23.22 45.58 -25.84
#